data_AF-A0A351A4S0-F1
#
_entry.id   AF-A0A351A4S0-F1
#
_cell.length_a   1.000
_cell.length_b   1.000
_cell.length_c   1.000
_cell.angle_alpha   90.00
_cell.angle_beta   90.00
_cell.angle_gamma   90.00
#
_symmetry.space_group_name_H-M   'P 1'
#
loop_
_entity.id
_entity.type
_entity.pdbx_description
1 polymer ?
#
loop_
_entity_poly.entity_id
_entity_poly.type
_entity_poly.pdbx_seq_one_letter_code
_entity_poly.pdbx_strand_id
1 'polypeptide(L)' 'LRVPIISTIIGEGGSGGALAIAVADQVLMLQYSTYSVISPE' A
#
# COMPACT_ATOMS: atom_id res chain seq x y z
N LEU A 1 -4.02 15.82 -3.30
CA LEU A 1 -4.06 15.97 -4.78
C LEU A 1 -5.50 16.32 -5.16
N ARG A 2 -5.73 17.07 -6.26
CA ARG A 2 -7.11 17.47 -6.66
C ARG A 2 -7.77 16.47 -7.62
N VAL A 3 -7.13 15.32 -7.81
CA VAL A 3 -7.62 14.21 -8.64
C VAL A 3 -7.76 12.98 -7.74
N PRO A 4 -8.75 12.10 -8.00
CA PRO A 4 -8.87 10.84 -7.29
C PRO A 4 -7.67 9.93 -7.54
N ILE A 5 -7.23 9.21 -6.51
CA ILE A 5 -6.10 8.29 -6.55
C ILE A 5 -6.53 6.94 -5.99
N ILE A 6 -6.14 5.89 -6.71
CA ILE A 6 -6.30 4.51 -6.30
C ILE A 6 -4.91 3.89 -6.23
N SER A 7 -4.59 3.27 -5.09
CA SER A 7 -3.38 2.46 -4.91
C SER A 7 -3.77 1.01 -4.75
N THR A 8 -3.01 0.08 -5.35
CA THR A 8 -3.23 -1.35 -5.21
C THR A 8 -1.95 -2.03 -4.77
N ILE A 9 -1.97 -2.65 -3.58
CA ILE A 9 -0.87 -3.52 -3.15
C ILE A 9 -0.99 -4.86 -3.87
N ILE A 10 -0.04 -5.14 -4.76
CA ILE A 10 -0.03 -6.35 -5.60
C ILE A 10 0.89 -7.47 -5.09
N GLY A 11 1.66 -7.20 -4.03
CA GLY A 11 2.65 -8.11 -3.45
C GLY A 11 2.95 -7.69 -2.02
N GLU A 12 4.20 -7.34 -1.72
CA GLU A 12 4.60 -6.84 -0.40
C GLU A 12 4.61 -5.29 -0.38
N GLY A 13 3.87 -4.72 0.57
CA GLY A 13 3.94 -3.32 0.96
C GLY A 13 4.59 -3.20 2.34
N GLY A 14 5.87 -2.86 2.40
CA GLY A 14 6.60 -2.74 3.67
C GLY A 14 6.79 -1.30 4.14
N SER A 15 6.49 -1.05 5.41
CA SER A 15 6.92 0.10 6.19
C SER A 15 6.59 1.47 5.55
N GLY A 16 7.40 2.49 5.87
CA GLY A 16 7.26 3.85 5.36
C GLY A 16 7.48 3.96 3.86
N GLY A 17 8.25 3.06 3.24
CA GLY A 17 8.50 3.06 1.80
C GLY A 17 7.23 2.79 0.99
N ALA A 18 6.44 1.79 1.40
CA ALA A 18 5.14 1.54 0.80
C ALA A 18 4.14 2.68 1.11
N LEU A 19 4.13 3.19 2.34
CA LEU A 19 3.27 4.31 2.72
C LEU A 19 3.56 5.58 1.92
N ALA A 20 4.83 5.87 1.58
CA ALA A 20 5.22 7.06 0.84
C ALA A 20 4.51 7.21 -0.52
N ILE A 21 4.07 6.10 -1.11
CA ILE A 21 3.42 6.06 -2.44
C ILE A 21 1.98 5.52 -2.40
N ALA A 22 1.56 4.87 -1.32
CA ALA A 22 0.23 4.28 -1.21
C ALA A 22 -0.83 5.21 -0.61
N VAL A 23 -0.50 6.47 -0.29
CA VAL A 23 -1.49 7.47 0.16
C VAL A 23 -2.44 7.80 -0.99
N ALA A 24 -3.63 7.21 -0.94
CA ALA A 24 -4.65 7.26 -1.99
C ALA A 24 -6.05 7.38 -1.36
N ASP A 25 -7.04 7.84 -2.14
CA ASP A 25 -8.43 7.89 -1.71
C ASP A 25 -9.01 6.48 -1.50
N GLN A 26 -8.54 5.52 -2.31
CA GLN A 26 -8.81 4.10 -2.14
C GLN A 26 -7.52 3.30 -2.17
N VAL A 27 -7.40 2.37 -1.23
CA VAL A 27 -6.32 1.39 -1.17
C VAL A 27 -6.92 0.01 -1.33
N LEU A 28 -6.54 -0.67 -2.40
CA LEU A 28 -6.90 -2.04 -2.71
C LEU A 28 -5.73 -2.97 -2.39
N MET A 29 -6.04 -4.23 -2.13
CA MET A 29 -5.04 -5.25 -1.82
C MET A 29 -5.44 -6.57 -2.48
N LEU A 30 -4.51 -7.21 -3.17
CA LEU A 30 -4.73 -8.58 -3.65
C LEU A 30 -4.82 -9.55 -2.47
N GLN A 31 -5.58 -10.63 -2.61
CA GLN A 31 -5.83 -11.60 -1.53
C GLN A 31 -4.58 -12.19 -0.87
N TYR A 32 -3.44 -12.21 -1.59
CA TYR A 32 -2.15 -12.73 -1.11
C TYR A 32 -1.09 -11.64 -0.94
N SER A 33 -1.50 -10.36 -0.98
CA SER A 33 -0.62 -9.25 -0.69
C SER A 33 -0.50 -9.00 0.81
N THR A 34 0.61 -8.43 1.24
CA THR A 34 0.86 -8.02 2.62
C THR A 34 1.08 -6.53 2.67
N TYR A 35 0.58 -5.88 3.73
CA TYR A 35 0.89 -4.48 4.02
C TYR A 35 1.17 -4.36 5.52
N SER A 36 2.42 -4.09 5.89
CA SER A 36 2.86 -4.08 7.29
C SER A 36 3.75 -2.90 7.62
N VAL A 37 3.80 -2.52 8.91
CA VAL A 37 4.69 -1.46 9.42
C VAL A 37 6.15 -1.90 9.49
N ILE A 38 6.38 -3.20 9.70
CA ILE A 38 7.68 -3.85 9.81
C ILE A 38 7.58 -5.26 9.20
N SER A 39 8.72 -5.80 8.78
CA SER A 39 8.84 -7.19 8.34
C SER A 39 8.39 -8.16 9.46
N PRO A 40 7.91 -9.37 9.13
CA PRO A 40 7.63 -10.40 10.12
C PRO A 40 8.85 -10.85 10.93
N GLU A 41 10.06 -10.76 10.35
CA GLU A 41 11.35 -10.97 11.01
C GLU A 41 11.68 -9.87 12.02
#